data_AF-A0A369T8V5-F1
#
_entry.id   AF-A0A369T8V5-F1
#
_cell.length_a   1.000
_cell.length_b   1.000
_cell.length_c   1.000
_cell.angle_alpha   90.00
_cell.angle_beta   90.00
_cell.angle_gamma   90.00
#
_symmetry.space_group_name_H-M   'P 1'
#
loop_
_entity.id
_entity.type
_entity.pdbx_description
1 polymer ?
#
loop_
_entity_poly.entity_id
_entity_poly.type
_entity_poly.pdbx_seq_one_letter_code
_entity_poly.pdbx_strand_id
1 'polypeptide(L)'
;MRTRSPPTLDLPPRGPEAVRPDCRTLSGIQFRGPAMRIVIVSADDLAVATARRAIERGHDVVIVEKDKERIEALSDELDCGFLNGDGSKPAILREAGPEETHVLLSIGPDDQSNILASLVGRSLGFGRVITKIIDPEFQHICAELGLDETVIPNSAMARTLADMAEGRRVYEVSALLRGDLHFFGFVADEATAGPIEDLDLPAHSKVIAIYRGDEPILPGAGATIEANDQVILLADDRAREKLTERFGGQATA
;
A
#
# COMPACT_ATOMS: atom_id res chain seq x y z
N MET A 1 -57.83 6.49 -34.26
CA MET A 1 -57.03 5.75 -33.27
C MET A 1 -55.77 6.55 -32.99
N ARG A 2 -55.67 7.20 -31.82
CA ARG A 2 -54.48 7.96 -31.40
C ARG A 2 -53.66 7.07 -30.46
N THR A 3 -52.44 6.73 -30.84
CA THR A 3 -51.47 6.03 -29.99
C THR A 3 -50.87 7.03 -29.00
N ARG A 4 -50.96 6.74 -27.70
CA ARG A 4 -50.34 7.53 -26.62
C ARG A 4 -48.89 7.08 -26.45
N SER A 5 -47.95 8.01 -26.53
CA SER A 5 -46.57 7.85 -26.05
C SER A 5 -46.54 7.76 -24.52
N PRO A 6 -45.57 7.04 -23.91
CA PRO A 6 -45.47 6.95 -22.45
C PRO A 6 -44.96 8.27 -21.84
N PRO A 7 -45.22 8.53 -20.54
CA PRO A 7 -44.80 9.76 -19.88
C PRO A 7 -43.29 9.73 -19.59
N THR A 8 -42.60 10.79 -19.98
CA THR A 8 -41.23 11.09 -19.55
C THR A 8 -41.26 11.39 -18.05
N LEU A 9 -40.58 10.60 -17.23
CA LEU A 9 -40.42 10.87 -15.81
C LEU A 9 -39.27 11.89 -15.66
N ASP A 10 -39.63 13.17 -15.53
CA ASP A 10 -38.69 14.24 -15.18
C ASP A 10 -38.17 13.99 -13.76
N LEU A 11 -36.91 13.56 -13.64
CA LEU A 11 -36.20 13.53 -12.38
C LEU A 11 -35.72 14.95 -12.05
N PRO A 12 -35.89 15.45 -10.81
CA PRO A 12 -35.42 16.77 -10.43
C PRO A 12 -33.88 16.83 -10.46
N PRO A 13 -33.30 18.03 -10.67
CA PRO A 13 -31.84 18.19 -10.70
C PRO A 13 -31.26 17.82 -9.34
N ARG A 14 -30.34 16.84 -9.32
CA ARG A 14 -29.53 16.55 -8.13
C ARG A 14 -28.47 17.64 -7.99
N GLY A 15 -28.82 18.70 -7.26
CA GLY A 15 -27.85 19.65 -6.72
C GLY A 15 -26.95 18.97 -5.67
N PRO A 16 -25.77 19.55 -5.36
CA PRO A 16 -24.82 18.94 -4.46
C PRO A 16 -25.17 19.30 -3.01
N GLU A 17 -25.52 18.32 -2.18
CA GLU A 17 -25.30 18.39 -0.72
C GLU A 17 -25.77 17.12 -0.01
N ALA A 18 -24.82 16.42 0.60
CA ALA A 18 -24.88 15.98 2.00
C ALA A 18 -23.56 15.30 2.34
N VAL A 19 -22.55 16.10 2.69
CA VAL A 19 -21.44 15.64 3.52
C VAL A 19 -22.06 15.16 4.82
N ARG A 20 -22.10 13.84 5.03
CA ARG A 20 -22.38 13.28 6.36
C ARG A 20 -21.03 13.11 7.07
N PRO A 21 -20.75 13.88 8.14
CA PRO A 21 -19.68 13.56 9.05
C PRO A 21 -20.19 12.43 9.95
N ASP A 22 -19.39 11.39 10.11
CA ASP A 22 -19.16 10.69 11.38
C ASP A 22 -18.57 9.31 11.11
N CYS A 23 -17.26 9.21 11.34
CA CYS A 23 -16.78 8.14 12.20
C CYS A 23 -15.52 8.63 12.92
N ARG A 24 -15.68 8.89 14.21
CA ARG A 24 -14.60 9.11 15.16
C ARG A 24 -14.04 7.75 15.56
N THR A 25 -12.73 7.54 15.40
CA THR A 25 -11.82 6.99 16.44
C THR A 25 -10.39 6.93 15.88
N LEU A 26 -9.45 7.34 16.74
CA LEU A 26 -8.01 7.45 16.49
C LEU A 26 -7.36 6.07 16.70
N SER A 27 -6.94 5.39 15.62
CA SER A 27 -6.09 4.18 15.69
C SER A 27 -5.34 3.82 14.39
N GLY A 28 -5.22 4.74 13.42
CA GLY A 28 -4.57 4.40 12.16
C GLY A 28 -4.37 5.62 11.29
N ILE A 29 -3.11 5.94 11.00
CA ILE A 29 -2.76 6.97 10.03
C ILE A 29 -3.17 6.46 8.65
N GLN A 30 -4.37 6.80 8.18
CA GLN A 30 -4.77 6.62 6.79
C GLN A 30 -4.55 7.93 6.04
N PHE A 31 -3.44 7.99 5.30
CA PHE A 31 -3.30 8.93 4.21
C PHE A 31 -4.35 8.57 3.14
N ARG A 32 -5.53 9.21 3.19
CA ARG A 32 -6.43 9.22 2.03
C ARG A 32 -5.92 10.27 1.06
N GLY A 33 -5.07 9.84 0.13
CA GLY A 33 -4.84 10.57 -1.12
C GLY A 33 -6.15 10.72 -1.91
N PRO A 34 -6.17 11.54 -2.97
CA PRO A 34 -7.35 11.69 -3.83
C PRO A 34 -7.82 10.32 -4.35
N ALA A 35 -9.13 10.16 -4.58
CA ALA A 35 -9.66 8.96 -5.22
C ALA A 35 -8.98 8.78 -6.58
N MET A 36 -8.47 7.57 -6.84
CA MET A 36 -7.73 7.23 -8.05
C MET A 36 -8.50 6.17 -8.83
N ARG A 37 -8.28 6.15 -10.14
CA ARG A 37 -8.66 5.05 -11.03
C ARG A 37 -7.47 4.12 -11.24
N ILE A 38 -7.64 2.85 -10.92
CA ILE A 38 -6.60 1.82 -10.92
C ILE A 38 -7.02 0.69 -11.85
N VAL A 39 -6.16 0.37 -12.81
CA VAL A 39 -6.34 -0.81 -13.69
C VAL A 39 -5.42 -1.91 -13.19
N ILE A 40 -5.95 -3.11 -13.02
CA ILE A 40 -5.21 -4.30 -12.59
C ILE A 40 -5.27 -5.34 -13.69
N VAL A 41 -4.11 -5.83 -14.13
CA VAL A 41 -4.00 -6.91 -15.12
C VAL A 41 -3.78 -8.22 -14.38
N SER A 42 -4.66 -9.21 -14.64
CA SER A 42 -4.86 -10.47 -13.90
C SER A 42 -5.97 -10.36 -12.85
N ALA A 43 -6.65 -11.47 -12.61
CA ALA A 43 -7.57 -11.69 -11.51
C ALA A 43 -7.16 -12.89 -10.63
N ASP A 44 -5.85 -13.11 -10.46
CA ASP A 44 -5.33 -14.05 -9.47
C ASP A 44 -5.59 -13.57 -8.02
N ASP A 45 -5.25 -14.40 -7.03
CA ASP A 45 -5.54 -14.10 -5.62
C ASP A 45 -4.87 -12.82 -5.13
N LEU A 46 -3.65 -12.52 -5.62
CA LEU A 46 -2.96 -11.28 -5.28
C LEU A 46 -3.67 -10.08 -5.92
N ALA A 47 -4.09 -10.20 -7.18
CA ALA A 47 -4.83 -9.16 -7.88
C ALA A 47 -6.18 -8.88 -7.22
N VAL A 48 -6.94 -9.92 -6.87
CA VAL A 48 -8.22 -9.82 -6.16
C VAL A 48 -8.04 -9.20 -4.78
N ALA A 49 -7.04 -9.63 -4.00
CA ALA A 49 -6.74 -9.06 -2.69
C ALA A 49 -6.29 -7.59 -2.78
N THR A 50 -5.62 -7.21 -3.87
CA THR A 50 -5.22 -5.82 -4.16
C THR A 50 -6.42 -4.97 -4.53
N ALA A 51 -7.30 -5.49 -5.41
CA ALA A 51 -8.54 -4.84 -5.82
C ALA A 51 -9.44 -4.54 -4.62
N ARG A 52 -9.70 -5.54 -3.76
CA ARG A 52 -10.53 -5.37 -2.54
C ARG A 52 -10.01 -4.23 -1.66
N ARG A 53 -8.71 -4.22 -1.37
CA ARG A 53 -8.08 -3.15 -0.57
C ARG A 53 -8.15 -1.78 -1.22
N ALA A 54 -8.04 -1.71 -2.54
CA ALA A 54 -8.16 -0.45 -3.28
C ALA A 54 -9.60 0.08 -3.23
N ILE A 55 -10.60 -0.79 -3.42
CA ILE A 55 -12.03 -0.46 -3.33
C ILE A 55 -12.38 0.00 -1.91
N GLU A 56 -11.96 -0.72 -0.87
CA GLU A 56 -12.15 -0.34 0.54
C GLU A 56 -11.59 1.05 0.86
N ARG A 57 -10.48 1.42 0.20
CA ARG A 57 -9.85 2.75 0.34
C ARG A 57 -10.59 3.85 -0.44
N GLY A 58 -11.56 3.50 -1.28
CA GLY A 58 -12.38 4.43 -2.06
C GLY A 58 -11.80 4.74 -3.45
N HIS A 59 -11.04 3.80 -4.03
CA HIS A 59 -10.54 3.91 -5.40
C HIS A 59 -11.46 3.22 -6.39
N ASP A 60 -11.51 3.74 -7.62
CA ASP A 60 -12.19 3.09 -8.74
C ASP A 60 -11.24 2.05 -9.35
N VAL A 61 -11.71 0.83 -9.54
CA VAL A 61 -10.88 -0.31 -9.96
C VAL A 61 -11.45 -0.94 -11.22
N VAL A 62 -10.58 -1.27 -12.16
CA VAL A 62 -10.91 -2.09 -13.33
C VAL A 62 -9.96 -3.28 -13.40
N ILE A 63 -10.49 -4.49 -13.48
CA ILE A 63 -9.71 -5.72 -13.61
C ILE A 63 -9.73 -6.19 -15.08
N VAL A 64 -8.57 -6.50 -15.64
CA VAL A 64 -8.40 -7.11 -16.96
C VAL A 64 -8.10 -8.59 -16.80
N GLU A 65 -8.98 -9.45 -17.30
CA GLU A 65 -8.87 -10.91 -17.14
C GLU A 65 -9.25 -11.64 -18.44
N LYS A 66 -8.50 -12.68 -18.80
CA LYS A 66 -8.72 -13.48 -20.02
C LYS A 66 -9.86 -14.48 -19.82
N ASP A 67 -9.94 -15.06 -18.63
CA ASP A 67 -10.95 -16.05 -18.30
C ASP A 67 -12.30 -15.39 -17.97
N LYS A 68 -13.30 -15.66 -18.81
CA LYS A 68 -14.65 -15.12 -18.63
C LYS A 68 -15.36 -15.73 -17.43
N GLU A 69 -15.14 -17.00 -17.11
CA GLU A 69 -15.76 -17.65 -15.95
C GLU A 69 -15.23 -17.02 -14.66
N ARG A 70 -13.92 -16.69 -14.63
CA ARG A 70 -13.28 -15.94 -13.55
C ARG A 70 -13.91 -14.55 -13.37
N ILE A 71 -14.17 -13.83 -14.45
CA ILE A 71 -14.84 -12.52 -14.42
C ILE A 71 -16.25 -12.66 -13.84
N GLU A 72 -17.05 -13.60 -14.33
CA GLU A 72 -18.42 -13.81 -13.87
C GLU A 72 -18.45 -14.09 -12.35
N ALA A 73 -17.59 -14.99 -11.87
CA ALA A 73 -17.47 -15.30 -10.45
C ALA A 73 -17.08 -14.08 -9.59
N LEU A 74 -16.15 -13.25 -10.06
CA LEU A 74 -15.69 -12.08 -9.31
C LEU A 74 -16.64 -10.89 -9.41
N SER A 75 -17.43 -10.79 -10.47
CA SER A 75 -18.40 -9.71 -10.67
C SER A 75 -19.54 -9.72 -9.64
N ASP A 76 -19.83 -10.89 -9.06
CA ASP A 76 -20.78 -11.04 -7.96
C ASP A 76 -20.16 -10.64 -6.59
N GLU A 77 -18.83 -10.63 -6.48
CA GLU A 77 -18.11 -10.42 -5.21
C GLU A 77 -17.47 -9.03 -5.08
N LEU A 78 -17.09 -8.40 -6.20
CA LEU A 78 -16.32 -7.16 -6.24
C LEU A 78 -17.08 -6.06 -6.98
N ASP A 79 -17.29 -4.93 -6.30
CA ASP A 79 -17.83 -3.71 -6.90
C ASP A 79 -16.73 -2.98 -7.71
N CYS A 80 -16.43 -3.50 -8.90
CA CYS A 80 -15.42 -2.95 -9.81
C CYS A 80 -15.73 -3.25 -11.28
N GLY A 81 -15.05 -2.55 -12.19
CA GLY A 81 -15.16 -2.82 -13.63
C GLY A 81 -14.36 -4.05 -14.05
N PHE A 82 -14.82 -4.74 -15.11
CA PHE A 82 -14.09 -5.86 -15.71
C PHE A 82 -13.94 -5.67 -17.22
N LEU A 83 -12.75 -6.01 -17.73
CA LEU A 83 -12.46 -6.11 -19.16
C LEU A 83 -12.02 -7.53 -19.49
N ASN A 84 -12.73 -8.18 -20.41
CA ASN A 84 -12.37 -9.51 -20.84
C ASN A 84 -11.32 -9.47 -21.96
N GLY A 85 -10.10 -9.89 -21.65
CA GLY A 85 -9.03 -9.93 -22.63
C GLY A 85 -7.65 -10.09 -22.03
N ASP A 86 -6.67 -10.20 -22.92
CA ASP A 86 -5.27 -10.31 -22.54
C ASP A 86 -4.67 -8.91 -22.34
N GLY A 87 -4.32 -8.57 -21.09
CA GLY A 87 -3.74 -7.28 -20.73
C GLY A 87 -2.34 -7.02 -21.30
N SER A 88 -1.69 -8.00 -21.95
CA SER A 88 -0.50 -7.75 -22.77
C SER A 88 -0.83 -7.16 -24.15
N LYS A 89 -2.11 -7.13 -24.54
CA LYS A 89 -2.55 -6.65 -25.85
C LYS A 89 -2.87 -5.15 -25.80
N PRO A 90 -2.27 -4.33 -26.68
CA PRO A 90 -2.56 -2.90 -26.74
C PRO A 90 -4.03 -2.55 -26.97
N ALA A 91 -4.80 -3.41 -27.66
CA ALA A 91 -6.22 -3.18 -27.86
C ALA A 91 -7.01 -3.19 -26.54
N ILE A 92 -6.76 -4.20 -25.71
CA ILE A 92 -7.44 -4.35 -24.41
C ILE A 92 -7.05 -3.23 -23.46
N LEU A 93 -5.77 -2.88 -23.37
CA LEU A 93 -5.33 -1.77 -22.50
C LEU A 93 -5.80 -0.40 -22.98
N ARG A 94 -6.10 -0.21 -24.27
CA ARG A 94 -6.76 1.02 -24.75
C ARG A 94 -8.20 1.12 -24.27
N GLU A 95 -8.92 0.01 -24.20
CA GLU A 95 -10.30 -0.03 -23.68
C GLU A 95 -10.37 0.33 -22.19
N ALA A 96 -9.28 0.13 -21.45
CA ALA A 96 -9.17 0.51 -20.04
C ALA A 96 -9.07 2.04 -19.79
N GLY A 97 -8.98 2.85 -20.85
CA GLY A 97 -8.91 4.31 -20.74
C GLY A 97 -7.61 4.81 -20.09
N PRO A 98 -6.45 4.70 -20.78
CA PRO A 98 -5.16 5.11 -20.23
C PRO A 98 -5.11 6.56 -19.71
N GLU A 99 -5.75 7.50 -20.43
CA GLU A 99 -5.75 8.93 -20.11
C GLU A 99 -6.48 9.26 -18.80
N GLU A 100 -7.47 8.44 -18.43
CA GLU A 100 -8.28 8.59 -17.23
C GLU A 100 -7.77 7.70 -16.08
N THR A 101 -6.77 6.84 -16.36
CA THR A 101 -6.22 5.89 -15.40
C THR A 101 -4.98 6.46 -14.74
N HIS A 102 -4.98 6.44 -13.41
CA HIS A 102 -3.87 6.97 -12.63
C HIS A 102 -2.75 5.93 -12.48
N VAL A 103 -3.11 4.66 -12.31
CA VAL A 103 -2.17 3.57 -12.05
C VAL A 103 -2.56 2.32 -12.83
N LEU A 104 -1.60 1.72 -13.53
CA LEU A 104 -1.68 0.37 -14.07
C LEU A 104 -0.85 -0.59 -13.20
N LEU A 105 -1.47 -1.66 -12.72
CA LEU A 105 -0.83 -2.74 -11.97
C LEU A 105 -0.77 -3.99 -12.83
N SER A 106 0.43 -4.42 -13.23
CA SER A 106 0.64 -5.68 -13.95
C SER A 106 1.16 -6.74 -13.00
N ILE A 107 0.25 -7.49 -12.39
CA ILE A 107 0.55 -8.32 -11.21
C ILE A 107 0.18 -9.80 -11.35
N GLY A 108 0.01 -10.27 -12.60
CA GLY A 108 -0.29 -11.66 -12.94
C GLY A 108 0.83 -12.65 -12.60
N PRO A 109 0.60 -13.97 -12.77
CA PRO A 109 1.54 -15.00 -12.35
C PRO A 109 2.80 -15.13 -13.23
N ASP A 110 2.80 -14.56 -14.43
CA ASP A 110 3.88 -14.69 -15.42
C ASP A 110 4.64 -13.36 -15.59
N ASP A 111 5.95 -13.38 -15.34
CA ASP A 111 6.80 -12.19 -15.37
C ASP A 111 6.87 -11.57 -16.77
N GLN A 112 6.99 -12.39 -17.81
CA GLN A 112 7.07 -11.91 -19.19
C GLN A 112 5.80 -11.17 -19.60
N SER A 113 4.64 -11.71 -19.23
CA SER A 113 3.33 -11.07 -19.45
C SER A 113 3.21 -9.76 -18.69
N ASN A 114 3.67 -9.69 -17.44
CA ASN A 114 3.62 -8.48 -16.64
C ASN A 114 4.53 -7.37 -17.18
N ILE A 115 5.76 -7.74 -17.56
CA ILE A 115 6.73 -6.82 -18.19
C ILE A 115 6.14 -6.30 -19.50
N LEU A 116 5.63 -7.18 -20.36
CA LEU A 116 5.04 -6.77 -21.64
C LEU A 116 3.81 -5.87 -21.45
N ALA A 117 2.87 -6.24 -20.57
CA ALA A 117 1.70 -5.41 -20.26
C ALA A 117 2.10 -4.04 -19.72
N SER A 118 3.13 -3.98 -18.88
CA SER A 118 3.64 -2.72 -18.32
C SER A 118 4.26 -1.82 -19.39
N LEU A 119 5.06 -2.39 -20.30
CA LEU A 119 5.63 -1.65 -21.43
C LEU A 119 4.55 -1.12 -22.38
N VAL A 120 3.55 -1.94 -22.68
CA VAL A 120 2.40 -1.54 -23.50
C VAL A 120 1.63 -0.42 -22.80
N GLY A 121 1.31 -0.58 -21.51
CA GLY A 121 0.65 0.45 -20.72
C GLY A 121 1.41 1.77 -20.74
N ARG A 122 2.72 1.76 -20.48
CA ARG A 122 3.53 2.98 -20.56
C ARG A 122 3.49 3.60 -21.96
N SER A 123 3.59 2.78 -23.01
CA SER A 123 3.49 3.27 -24.39
C SER A 123 2.13 3.87 -24.72
N LEU A 124 1.06 3.46 -24.03
CA LEU A 124 -0.30 3.99 -24.20
C LEU A 124 -0.59 5.22 -23.32
N GLY A 125 0.36 5.63 -22.47
CA GLY A 125 0.26 6.86 -21.69
C GLY A 125 -0.36 6.71 -20.30
N PHE A 126 -0.39 5.50 -19.72
CA PHE A 126 -0.76 5.35 -18.31
C PHE A 126 0.21 6.15 -17.42
N GLY A 127 -0.33 6.97 -16.51
CA GLY A 127 0.46 7.94 -15.73
C GLY A 127 1.47 7.32 -14.77
N ARG A 128 1.16 6.14 -14.23
CA ARG A 128 2.04 5.34 -13.38
C ARG A 128 1.83 3.87 -13.68
N VAL A 129 2.92 3.11 -13.76
CA VAL A 129 2.89 1.67 -14.04
C VAL A 129 3.70 0.93 -12.99
N ILE A 130 3.09 -0.05 -12.33
CA ILE A 130 3.75 -0.90 -11.34
C ILE A 130 3.76 -2.34 -11.86
N THR A 131 4.94 -2.95 -11.85
CA THR A 131 5.18 -4.27 -12.43
C THR A 131 5.52 -5.27 -11.33
N LYS A 132 4.82 -6.41 -11.26
CA LYS A 132 5.25 -7.55 -10.43
C LYS A 132 6.20 -8.44 -11.23
N ILE A 133 7.32 -8.77 -10.63
CA ILE A 133 8.17 -9.88 -11.07
C ILE A 133 8.38 -10.88 -9.93
N ILE A 134 8.58 -12.14 -10.27
CA ILE A 134 8.86 -13.23 -9.33
C ILE A 134 10.36 -13.54 -9.38
N ASP A 135 10.94 -13.62 -10.57
CA ASP A 135 12.36 -13.88 -10.78
C ASP A 135 13.18 -12.58 -10.66
N PRO A 136 14.06 -12.46 -9.66
CA PRO A 136 14.92 -11.29 -9.49
C PRO A 136 15.86 -11.02 -10.67
N GLU A 137 16.16 -12.03 -11.52
CA GLU A 137 16.99 -11.82 -12.71
C GLU A 137 16.34 -10.81 -13.68
N PHE A 138 15.01 -10.68 -13.67
CA PHE A 138 14.31 -9.68 -14.48
C PHE A 138 14.41 -8.24 -13.92
N GLN A 139 14.91 -8.05 -12.69
CA GLN A 139 14.94 -6.72 -12.07
C GLN A 139 15.83 -5.74 -12.85
N HIS A 140 17.02 -6.18 -13.26
CA HIS A 140 17.96 -5.34 -13.99
C HIS A 140 17.37 -4.92 -15.35
N ILE A 141 16.79 -5.87 -16.08
CA ILE A 141 16.21 -5.57 -17.40
C ILE A 141 14.96 -4.68 -17.27
N CYS A 142 14.14 -4.85 -16.22
CA CYS A 142 13.02 -3.94 -15.95
C CYS A 142 13.51 -2.49 -15.78
N ALA A 143 14.59 -2.28 -15.03
CA ALA A 143 15.18 -0.95 -14.85
C ALA A 143 15.72 -0.37 -16.18
N GLU A 144 16.43 -1.15 -16.99
CA GLU A 144 16.91 -0.70 -18.31
C GLU A 144 15.76 -0.35 -19.25
N LEU A 145 14.67 -1.09 -19.15
CA LEU A 145 13.46 -0.84 -19.91
C LEU A 145 12.65 0.33 -19.35
N GLY A 146 13.03 0.97 -18.24
CA GLY A 146 12.35 2.10 -17.59
C GLY A 146 11.10 1.72 -16.79
N LEU A 147 11.00 0.46 -16.36
CA LEU A 147 9.96 -0.02 -15.43
C LEU A 147 10.48 0.16 -13.99
N ASP A 148 10.62 1.42 -13.58
CA ASP A 148 11.29 1.80 -12.32
C ASP A 148 10.54 1.32 -11.07
N GLU A 149 9.23 1.10 -11.18
CA GLU A 149 8.37 0.66 -10.08
C GLU A 149 8.08 -0.84 -10.17
N THR A 150 9.05 -1.63 -9.75
CA THR A 150 8.96 -3.10 -9.76
C THR A 150 8.81 -3.66 -8.34
N VAL A 151 7.93 -4.65 -8.18
CA VAL A 151 7.69 -5.36 -6.91
C VAL A 151 8.08 -6.83 -7.05
N ILE A 152 8.84 -7.34 -6.09
CA ILE A 152 9.22 -8.76 -5.98
C ILE A 152 8.62 -9.34 -4.69
N PRO A 153 7.38 -9.87 -4.71
CA PRO A 153 6.67 -10.26 -3.49
C PRO A 153 7.42 -11.30 -2.67
N ASN A 154 8.05 -12.27 -3.33
CA ASN A 154 8.79 -13.35 -2.65
C ASN A 154 9.98 -12.81 -1.85
N SER A 155 10.69 -11.80 -2.36
CA SER A 155 11.79 -11.16 -1.63
C SER A 155 11.30 -10.40 -0.39
N ALA A 156 10.16 -9.70 -0.51
CA ALA A 156 9.54 -9.02 0.63
C ALA A 156 9.07 -10.02 1.70
N MET A 157 8.37 -11.09 1.29
CA MET A 157 7.90 -12.13 2.19
C MET A 157 9.06 -12.91 2.84
N ALA A 158 10.10 -13.26 2.08
CA ALA A 158 11.25 -13.99 2.59
C ALA A 158 11.98 -13.19 3.68
N ARG A 159 12.14 -11.87 3.48
CA ARG A 159 12.70 -10.97 4.50
C ARG A 159 11.89 -11.03 5.78
N THR A 160 10.57 -10.79 5.68
CA THR A 160 9.66 -10.84 6.84
C THR A 160 9.72 -12.18 7.57
N LEU A 161 9.76 -13.30 6.85
CA LEU A 161 9.83 -14.63 7.45
C LEU A 161 11.18 -14.90 8.13
N ALA A 162 12.29 -14.48 7.52
CA ALA A 162 13.61 -14.58 8.14
C ALA A 162 13.68 -13.76 9.43
N ASP A 163 13.12 -12.55 9.43
CA ASP A 163 13.02 -11.71 10.62
C ASP A 163 12.27 -12.40 11.75
N MET A 164 11.09 -12.94 11.44
CA MET A 164 10.30 -13.70 12.42
C MET A 164 11.04 -14.94 12.94
N ALA A 165 11.74 -15.67 12.08
CA ALA A 165 12.49 -16.86 12.45
C ALA A 165 13.66 -16.55 13.41
N GLU A 166 14.27 -15.38 13.29
CA GLU A 166 15.31 -14.88 14.19
C GLU A 166 14.74 -14.33 15.51
N GLY A 167 13.43 -14.45 15.75
CA GLY A 167 12.77 -13.92 16.94
C GLY A 167 12.59 -12.41 16.92
N ARG A 168 12.78 -11.76 15.75
CA ARG A 168 12.46 -10.34 15.60
C ARG A 168 10.93 -10.19 15.58
N ARG A 169 10.36 -9.62 16.65
CA ARG A 169 8.95 -9.19 16.66
C ARG A 169 8.84 -7.92 15.84
N VAL A 170 8.43 -8.06 14.58
CA VAL A 170 8.41 -7.01 13.55
C VAL A 170 7.48 -5.85 13.96
N TYR A 171 8.05 -4.80 14.53
CA TYR A 171 7.56 -3.42 14.40
C TYR A 171 8.56 -2.59 13.58
N GLU A 172 9.25 -3.23 12.64
CA GLU A 172 10.00 -2.48 11.64
C GLU A 172 8.95 -1.83 10.72
N VAL A 173 8.62 -0.57 11.00
CA VAL A 173 7.93 0.29 10.03
C VAL A 173 8.96 0.65 8.96
N SER A 174 9.58 -0.32 8.29
CA SER A 174 10.59 -0.09 7.26
C SER A 174 9.91 0.40 5.97
N ALA A 175 9.35 1.60 6.05
CA ALA A 175 8.84 2.33 4.90
C ALA A 175 9.97 3.19 4.32
N LEU A 176 10.53 2.74 3.19
CA LEU A 176 10.86 3.61 2.06
C LEU A 176 11.81 4.82 2.29
N LEU A 177 12.71 4.81 3.27
CA LEU A 177 13.69 5.90 3.43
C LEU A 177 14.95 5.64 2.60
N ARG A 178 15.30 6.57 1.69
CA ARG A 178 16.61 6.54 1.00
C ARG A 178 17.74 6.74 2.03
N GLY A 179 18.76 5.87 2.00
CA GLY A 179 20.00 6.04 2.78
C GLY A 179 20.08 5.26 4.09
N ASP A 180 19.67 3.99 4.08
CA ASP A 180 19.88 3.03 5.18
C ASP A 180 19.30 3.48 6.54
N LEU A 181 18.15 4.16 6.49
CA LEU A 181 17.40 4.59 7.67
C LEU A 181 16.22 3.65 7.95
N HIS A 182 16.11 3.22 9.19
CA HIS A 182 15.16 2.23 9.68
C HIS A 182 14.36 2.78 10.84
N PHE A 183 13.09 2.37 10.92
CA PHE A 183 12.26 2.63 12.07
C PHE A 183 12.42 1.51 13.10
N PHE A 184 12.67 1.90 14.35
CA PHE A 184 12.73 1.01 15.50
C PHE A 184 11.60 1.34 16.46
N GLY A 185 11.07 0.33 17.14
CA GLY A 185 10.04 0.51 18.16
C GLY A 185 10.39 -0.26 19.42
N PHE A 186 10.12 0.31 20.59
CA PHE A 186 10.16 -0.40 21.88
C PHE A 186 9.01 0.04 22.78
N VAL A 187 8.69 -0.77 23.79
CA VAL A 187 7.75 -0.39 24.85
C VAL A 187 8.55 0.10 26.04
N ALA A 188 8.28 1.31 26.49
CA ALA A 188 8.96 1.90 27.62
C ALA A 188 8.58 1.19 28.93
N ASP A 189 9.55 1.07 29.81
CA ASP A 189 9.43 0.55 31.17
C ASP A 189 9.80 1.63 32.19
N GLU A 190 9.84 1.27 33.46
CA GLU A 190 10.25 2.20 34.54
C GLU A 190 11.69 2.72 34.39
N ALA A 191 12.58 1.97 33.70
CA ALA A 191 13.97 2.37 33.50
C ALA A 191 14.15 3.34 32.32
N THR A 192 13.20 3.36 31.39
CA THR A 192 13.21 4.19 30.17
C THR A 192 12.18 5.32 30.21
N ALA A 193 11.33 5.36 31.25
CA ALA A 193 10.46 6.48 31.55
C ALA A 193 11.25 7.71 32.00
N GLY A 194 10.82 8.89 31.57
CA GLY A 194 11.48 10.16 31.84
C GLY A 194 11.58 11.06 30.61
N PRO A 195 12.28 12.19 30.70
CA PRO A 195 12.53 13.07 29.56
C PRO A 195 13.21 12.32 28.41
N ILE A 196 12.76 12.54 27.17
CA ILE A 196 13.37 11.92 25.98
C ILE A 196 14.86 12.27 25.87
N GLU A 197 15.25 13.45 26.35
CA GLU A 197 16.63 13.94 26.35
C GLU A 197 17.55 13.12 27.27
N ASP A 198 16.97 12.47 28.29
CA ASP A 198 17.70 11.60 29.22
C ASP A 198 17.79 10.15 28.70
N LEU A 199 17.07 9.84 27.61
CA LEU A 199 17.13 8.53 26.98
C LEU A 199 18.48 8.37 26.27
N ASP A 200 19.29 7.45 26.78
CA ASP A 200 20.62 7.17 26.26
C ASP A 200 20.54 6.37 24.94
N LEU A 201 20.33 7.13 23.88
CA LEU A 201 20.17 6.69 22.52
C LEU A 201 21.51 6.73 21.76
N PRO A 202 21.82 5.71 20.92
CA PRO A 202 22.99 5.74 20.06
C PRO A 202 23.02 6.97 19.15
N ALA A 203 24.23 7.43 18.81
CA ALA A 203 24.41 8.43 17.77
C ALA A 203 23.71 8.00 16.48
N HIS A 204 23.10 8.95 15.77
CA HIS A 204 22.27 8.71 14.58
C HIS A 204 20.94 7.98 14.85
N SER A 205 20.40 8.10 16.06
CA SER A 205 19.02 7.72 16.35
C SER A 205 18.21 8.89 16.93
N LYS A 206 16.90 8.90 16.68
CA LYS A 206 16.00 9.96 17.15
C LYS A 206 14.60 9.42 17.39
N VAL A 207 14.01 9.72 18.55
CA VAL A 207 12.58 9.46 18.81
C VAL A 207 11.74 10.35 17.91
N ILE A 208 10.77 9.76 17.23
CA ILE A 208 9.89 10.47 16.29
C ILE A 208 8.41 10.41 16.68
N ALA A 209 8.00 9.43 17.50
CA ALA A 209 6.64 9.30 17.99
C ALA A 209 6.62 8.51 19.31
N ILE A 210 5.66 8.84 20.15
CA ILE A 210 5.32 8.08 21.36
C ILE A 210 3.83 7.75 21.26
N TYR A 211 3.44 6.50 21.50
CA TYR A 211 2.05 6.10 21.60
C TYR A 211 1.73 5.80 23.05
N ARG A 212 0.81 6.57 23.62
CA ARG A 212 0.30 6.33 24.97
C ARG A 212 -1.08 5.69 24.85
N GLY A 213 -1.12 4.36 24.96
CA GLY A 213 -2.27 3.61 24.49
C GLY A 213 -2.45 3.80 22.98
N ASP A 214 -3.61 4.32 22.56
CA ASP A 214 -3.94 4.57 21.14
C ASP A 214 -3.66 6.02 20.69
N GLU A 215 -3.24 6.91 21.59
CA GLU A 215 -3.03 8.32 21.27
C GLU A 215 -1.58 8.58 20.81
N PRO A 216 -1.37 9.07 19.57
CA PRO A 216 -0.05 9.43 19.09
C PRO A 216 0.38 10.80 19.64
N ILE A 217 1.53 10.82 20.30
CA ILE A 217 2.20 12.01 20.81
C ILE A 217 3.44 12.25 19.95
N LEU A 218 3.44 13.38 19.22
CA LEU A 218 4.62 13.84 18.51
C LEU A 218 5.52 14.60 19.51
N PRO A 219 6.72 14.08 19.83
CA PRO A 219 7.55 14.65 20.86
C PRO A 219 8.10 16.02 20.45
N GLY A 220 7.70 17.05 21.20
CA GLY A 220 8.32 18.38 21.17
C GLY A 220 9.53 18.47 22.10
N ALA A 221 10.08 19.68 22.25
CA ALA A 221 11.12 19.95 23.24
C ALA A 221 10.58 19.68 24.66
N GLY A 222 11.33 18.93 25.47
CA GLY A 222 10.93 18.55 26.83
C GLY A 222 9.85 17.48 26.92
N ALA A 223 9.54 16.75 25.84
CA ALA A 223 8.61 15.63 25.91
C ALA A 223 9.15 14.50 26.81
N THR A 224 8.23 13.83 27.52
CA THR A 224 8.52 12.78 28.50
C THR A 224 7.84 11.47 28.12
N ILE A 225 8.58 10.38 28.23
CA ILE A 225 8.12 9.00 28.07
C ILE A 225 7.59 8.51 29.42
N GLU A 226 6.45 7.83 29.40
CA GLU A 226 5.89 7.11 30.55
C GLU A 226 6.02 5.60 30.36
N ALA A 227 6.01 4.84 31.46
CA ALA A 227 6.01 3.39 31.38
C ALA A 227 4.78 2.89 30.60
N ASN A 228 4.99 1.89 29.75
CA ASN A 228 4.07 1.32 28.76
C ASN A 228 3.79 2.18 27.51
N ASP A 229 4.44 3.33 27.36
CA ASP A 229 4.41 4.05 26.08
C ASP A 229 5.11 3.21 24.99
N GLN A 230 4.55 3.15 23.77
CA GLN A 230 5.27 2.61 22.62
C GLN A 230 6.07 3.73 21.96
N VAL A 231 7.39 3.64 22.02
CA VAL A 231 8.31 4.66 21.50
C VAL A 231 8.81 4.22 20.13
N ILE A 232 8.61 5.07 19.13
CA ILE A 232 9.11 4.87 17.77
C ILE A 232 10.31 5.80 17.53
N LEU A 233 11.38 5.23 17.00
CA LEU A 233 12.64 5.89 16.68
C LEU A 233 12.99 5.71 15.21
N LEU A 234 13.75 6.65 14.68
CA LEU A 234 14.43 6.53 13.42
C LEU A 234 15.94 6.36 13.68
N ALA A 235 16.57 5.37 13.07
CA ALA A 235 18.02 5.16 13.20
C ALA A 235 18.65 4.55 11.94
N ASP A 236 19.96 4.71 11.78
CA ASP A 236 20.70 4.04 10.70
C ASP A 236 21.25 2.66 11.12
N ASP A 237 21.82 1.93 10.15
CA ASP A 237 22.41 0.61 10.37
C ASP A 237 23.50 0.56 11.46
N ARG A 238 24.21 1.67 11.72
CA ARG A 238 25.29 1.73 12.72
C ARG A 238 24.74 1.76 14.14
N ALA A 239 23.54 2.31 14.30
CA ALA A 239 22.82 2.36 15.57
C ALA A 239 22.01 1.08 15.85
N ARG A 240 21.68 0.31 14.82
CA ARG A 240 20.81 -0.87 14.89
C ARG A 240 21.24 -1.88 15.95
N GLU A 241 22.49 -2.35 15.93
CA GLU A 241 22.94 -3.40 16.86
C GLU A 241 22.82 -2.96 18.32
N LYS A 242 23.22 -1.73 18.61
CA LYS A 242 23.15 -1.14 19.96
C LYS A 242 21.71 -0.95 20.43
N LEU A 243 20.80 -0.58 19.54
CA LEU A 243 19.38 -0.45 19.85
C LEU A 243 18.76 -1.82 20.16
N THR A 244 19.09 -2.85 19.38
CA THR A 244 18.59 -4.22 19.61
C THR A 244 19.14 -4.81 20.91
N GLU A 245 20.42 -4.62 21.24
CA GLU A 245 20.98 -5.09 22.51
C GLU A 245 20.32 -4.42 23.72
N ARG A 246 20.01 -3.12 23.60
CA ARG A 246 19.49 -2.33 24.71
C ARG A 246 17.99 -2.48 24.94
N PHE A 247 17.21 -2.49 23.85
CA PHE A 247 15.74 -2.45 23.91
C PHE A 247 15.10 -3.72 23.36
N GLY A 248 15.85 -4.62 22.72
CA GLY A 248 15.33 -5.87 22.13
C GLY A 248 14.85 -6.89 23.16
N GLY A 249 15.20 -6.73 24.44
CA GLY A 249 14.77 -7.61 25.54
C GLY A 249 13.39 -7.28 26.14
N GLN A 250 12.77 -6.14 25.81
CA GLN A 250 11.53 -5.67 26.44
C GLN A 250 10.28 -5.87 25.60
N ALA A 251 10.37 -6.74 24.59
CA ALA A 251 9.25 -7.08 23.72
C ALA A 251 8.30 -8.10 24.38
N THR A 252 7.30 -7.64 25.12
CA THR A 252 6.13 -8.44 25.56
C THR A 252 4.89 -7.55 25.57
N ALA A 253 3.71 -7.96 25.08
CA ALA A 253 3.17 -9.25 24.70
C ALA A 253 2.19 -9.08 23.54
#